data_AF-A0A2D6KB18-F1
#
_entry.id   AF-A0A2D6KB18-F1
#
_cell.length_a   1.000
_cell.length_b   1.000
_cell.length_c   1.000
_cell.angle_alpha   90.00
_cell.angle_beta   90.00
_cell.angle_gamma   90.00
#
_symmetry.space_group_name_H-M   'P 1'
#
loop_
_entity.id
_entity.type
_entity.pdbx_description
1 polymer ?
#
loop_
_entity_poly.entity_id
_entity_poly.type
_entity_poly.pdbx_seq_one_letter_code
_entity_poly.pdbx_strand_id
1 'polypeptide(L)'
;MSALEAWRAIPQTQEIVDYFRGIFDIIGVTIEETGEQLTIAIEESRILIKEGLPAKPDFIVPLKWENVENMVSHSKYGKIEAHESWRIVSVLFTSLTQATLYNPIMASDIGRRISRVEDLAHVYLIAPGGHEATCHTLAYLKKQWLVIPGLYGKPKRTFRITAEESIEYQRRAFRAIKKNSFNEWWRFSRWYKSWRKTVSVKH
;
A
#
# COMPACT_ATOMS: atom_id res chain seq x y z
N MET A 1 8.28 -23.14 10.73
CA MET A 1 7.72 -21.87 11.22
C MET A 1 6.87 -21.32 10.10
N SER A 2 5.58 -21.09 10.35
CA SER A 2 4.63 -20.56 9.37
C SER A 2 4.60 -19.03 9.39
N ALA A 3 4.03 -18.40 8.36
CA ALA A 3 3.84 -16.95 8.36
C ALA A 3 2.91 -16.50 9.50
N LEU A 4 1.90 -17.31 9.82
CA LEU A 4 1.01 -17.09 10.96
C LEU A 4 1.77 -17.04 12.30
N GLU A 5 2.63 -18.03 12.55
CA GLU A 5 3.45 -18.09 13.76
C GLU A 5 4.42 -16.91 13.84
N ALA A 6 5.09 -16.62 12.73
CA ALA A 6 6.09 -15.56 12.62
C ALA A 6 5.48 -14.18 12.95
N TRP A 7 4.30 -13.86 12.40
CA TRP A 7 3.67 -12.57 12.63
C TRP A 7 2.91 -12.47 13.94
N ARG A 8 2.38 -13.57 14.48
CA ARG A 8 1.81 -13.56 15.84
C ARG A 8 2.85 -13.31 16.93
N ALA A 9 4.12 -13.61 16.64
CA ALA A 9 5.22 -13.31 17.55
C ALA A 9 5.61 -11.81 17.57
N ILE A 10 5.10 -11.00 16.63
CA ILE A 10 5.37 -9.57 16.59
C ILE A 10 4.70 -8.89 17.79
N PRO A 11 5.45 -8.15 18.64
CA PRO A 11 4.87 -7.40 19.75
C PRO A 11 3.79 -6.43 19.26
N GLN A 12 2.60 -6.51 19.84
CA GLN A 12 1.48 -5.62 19.54
C GLN A 12 1.51 -4.43 20.50
N THR A 13 2.09 -3.31 20.08
CA THR A 13 1.98 -2.02 20.80
C THR A 13 0.84 -1.19 20.22
N GLN A 14 0.26 -0.28 21.02
CA GLN A 14 -0.77 0.63 20.52
C GLN A 14 -0.25 1.47 19.34
N GLU A 15 1.04 1.82 19.34
CA GLU A 15 1.71 2.53 18.25
C GLU A 15 1.65 1.76 16.91
N ILE A 16 1.86 0.44 16.94
CA ILE A 16 1.75 -0.42 15.74
C ILE A 16 0.29 -0.48 15.24
N VAL A 17 -0.68 -0.60 16.16
CA VAL A 17 -2.10 -0.62 15.80
C VAL A 17 -2.51 0.71 15.15
N ASP A 18 -2.11 1.83 15.78
CA ASP A 18 -2.40 3.18 15.30
C ASP A 18 -1.73 3.48 13.96
N TYR A 19 -0.55 2.90 13.70
CA TYR A 19 0.15 3.03 12.43
C TYR A 19 -0.66 2.42 11.28
N PHE A 20 -1.15 1.19 11.43
CA PHE A 20 -1.97 0.54 10.38
C PHE A 20 -3.40 1.07 10.31
N ARG A 21 -3.86 1.80 11.33
CA ARG A 21 -5.21 2.37 11.36
C ARG A 21 -5.45 3.28 10.15
N GLY A 22 -6.57 3.01 9.48
CA GLY A 22 -7.01 3.75 8.30
C GLY A 22 -6.26 3.40 7.01
N ILE A 23 -5.26 2.52 7.04
CA ILE A 23 -4.64 1.95 5.83
C ILE A 23 -5.55 0.85 5.25
N PHE A 24 -6.13 0.05 6.14
CA PHE A 24 -7.16 -0.96 5.91
C PHE A 24 -7.88 -1.25 7.24
N ASP A 25 -9.01 -1.95 7.21
CA ASP A 25 -9.64 -2.54 8.40
C ASP A 25 -9.44 -4.05 8.45
N ILE A 26 -9.61 -4.74 7.31
CA ILE A 26 -9.44 -6.18 7.19
C ILE A 26 -8.91 -6.56 5.82
N ILE A 27 -7.78 -7.26 5.77
CA ILE A 27 -7.18 -7.74 4.53
C ILE A 27 -6.99 -9.25 4.56
N GLY A 28 -7.05 -9.85 3.37
CA GLY A 28 -6.51 -11.18 3.12
C GLY A 28 -5.07 -11.05 2.66
N VAL A 29 -4.21 -11.94 3.13
CA VAL A 29 -2.82 -12.09 2.67
C VAL A 29 -2.65 -13.48 2.09
N THR A 30 -1.96 -13.58 0.96
CA THR A 30 -1.53 -14.86 0.37
C THR A 30 -0.02 -14.86 0.25
N ILE A 31 0.64 -15.91 0.75
CA ILE A 31 2.09 -16.07 0.63
C ILE A 31 2.39 -16.90 -0.62
N GLU A 32 3.14 -16.34 -1.58
CA GLU A 32 3.36 -16.94 -2.90
C GLU A 32 4.04 -18.32 -2.81
N GLU A 33 5.08 -18.44 -2.00
CA GLU A 33 5.92 -19.64 -1.92
C GLU A 33 5.27 -20.78 -1.14
N THR A 34 4.53 -20.46 -0.07
CA THR A 34 3.92 -21.46 0.83
C THR A 34 2.45 -21.73 0.51
N GLY A 35 1.79 -20.84 -0.22
CA GLY A 35 0.35 -20.87 -0.44
C GLY A 35 -0.47 -20.52 0.80
N GLU A 36 0.17 -20.12 1.91
CA GLU A 36 -0.52 -19.75 3.13
C GLU A 36 -1.49 -18.59 2.90
N GLN A 37 -2.65 -18.69 3.53
CA GLN A 37 -3.67 -17.67 3.51
C GLN A 37 -3.91 -17.17 4.92
N LEU A 38 -3.89 -15.85 5.09
CA LEU A 38 -4.04 -15.21 6.39
C LEU A 38 -5.05 -14.08 6.32
N THR A 39 -5.78 -13.89 7.42
CA THR A 39 -6.61 -12.73 7.67
C THR A 39 -5.86 -11.81 8.63
N ILE A 40 -5.72 -10.54 8.27
CA ILE A 40 -5.23 -9.49 9.16
C ILE A 40 -6.36 -8.48 9.35
N ALA A 41 -6.79 -8.25 10.59
CA ALA A 41 -7.83 -7.27 10.91
C ALA A 41 -7.37 -6.31 12.01
N ILE A 42 -7.61 -5.02 11.83
CA ILE A 42 -7.35 -3.98 12.81
C ILE A 42 -8.54 -3.90 13.76
N GLU A 43 -8.34 -4.25 15.03
CA GLU A 43 -9.29 -4.04 16.12
C GLU A 43 -8.92 -2.76 16.90
N GLU A 44 -9.69 -2.40 17.94
CA GLU A 44 -9.49 -1.14 18.68
C GLU A 44 -8.07 -1.02 19.28
N SER A 45 -7.56 -2.10 19.87
CA SER A 45 -6.29 -2.13 20.62
C SER A 45 -5.30 -3.19 20.15
N ARG A 46 -5.59 -3.93 19.08
CA ARG A 46 -4.72 -4.99 18.57
C ARG A 46 -4.93 -5.28 17.09
N ILE A 47 -3.94 -5.92 16.47
CA ILE A 47 -4.09 -6.53 15.14
C ILE A 47 -4.38 -8.02 15.31
N LEU A 48 -5.52 -8.44 14.80
CA LEU A 48 -5.92 -9.84 14.77
C LEU A 48 -5.31 -10.53 13.54
N ILE A 49 -4.58 -11.62 13.75
CA ILE A 49 -4.02 -12.46 12.68
C ILE A 49 -4.59 -13.87 12.80
N LYS A 50 -5.30 -14.34 11.76
CA LYS A 50 -5.94 -15.66 11.69
C LYS A 50 -5.56 -16.38 10.39
N GLU A 51 -5.65 -17.70 10.41
CA GLU A 51 -5.56 -18.52 9.20
C GLU A 51 -6.81 -18.34 8.32
N GLY A 52 -6.62 -18.46 7.00
CA GLY A 52 -7.66 -18.35 5.99
C GLY A 52 -7.91 -16.92 5.52
N LEU A 53 -8.55 -16.76 4.36
CA LEU A 53 -8.98 -15.46 3.85
C LEU A 53 -10.29 -14.99 4.51
N PRO A 54 -10.45 -13.67 4.74
CA PRO A 54 -11.71 -13.15 5.24
C PRO A 54 -12.80 -13.23 4.17
N ALA A 55 -14.06 -13.33 4.58
CA ALA A 55 -15.19 -13.41 3.64
C ALA A 55 -15.39 -12.12 2.82
N LYS A 56 -15.04 -10.96 3.39
CA LYS A 56 -15.16 -9.63 2.77
C LYS A 56 -13.90 -8.80 3.07
N PRO A 57 -12.77 -9.09 2.41
CA PRO A 57 -11.57 -8.29 2.57
C PRO A 57 -11.75 -6.91 1.95
N ASP A 58 -11.07 -5.91 2.51
CA ASP A 58 -10.79 -4.65 1.82
C ASP A 58 -9.90 -4.90 0.60
N PHE A 59 -8.89 -5.75 0.79
CA PHE A 59 -7.88 -6.12 -0.19
C PHE A 59 -7.41 -7.56 0.02
N ILE A 60 -7.04 -8.23 -1.08
CA ILE A 60 -6.20 -9.43 -1.03
C ILE A 60 -4.81 -9.01 -1.47
N VAL A 61 -3.82 -9.17 -0.58
CA VAL A 61 -2.45 -8.71 -0.76
C VAL A 61 -1.54 -9.92 -0.98
N PRO A 62 -1.02 -10.11 -2.19
CA PRO A 62 -0.01 -11.14 -2.43
C PRO A 62 1.33 -10.69 -1.88
N LEU A 63 1.99 -11.57 -1.12
CA LEU A 63 3.29 -11.34 -0.52
C LEU A 63 4.21 -12.53 -0.77
N LYS A 64 5.50 -12.26 -0.77
CA LYS A 64 6.56 -13.26 -0.78
C LYS A 64 6.97 -13.62 0.64
N TRP A 65 7.60 -14.77 0.83
CA TRP A 65 8.16 -15.18 2.12
C TRP A 65 9.16 -14.15 2.65
N GLU A 66 9.96 -13.57 1.76
CA GLU A 66 10.87 -12.46 2.09
C GLU A 66 10.14 -11.28 2.75
N ASN A 67 8.89 -10.98 2.36
CA ASN A 67 8.09 -9.94 2.99
C ASN A 67 7.74 -10.29 4.45
N VAL A 68 7.47 -11.57 4.73
CA VAL A 68 7.20 -12.08 6.08
C VAL A 68 8.43 -11.91 6.96
N GLU A 69 9.59 -12.38 6.47
CA GLU A 69 10.87 -12.32 7.19
C GLU A 69 11.29 -10.87 7.49
N ASN A 70 11.18 -9.99 6.49
CA ASN A 70 11.48 -8.58 6.65
C ASN A 70 10.60 -7.95 7.74
N MET A 71 9.30 -8.22 7.74
CA MET A 71 8.38 -7.66 8.75
C MET A 71 8.71 -8.12 10.18
N VAL A 72 9.13 -9.38 10.37
CA VAL A 72 9.60 -9.88 11.67
C VAL A 72 10.91 -9.19 12.09
N SER A 73 11.84 -9.02 11.16
CA SER A 73 13.14 -8.40 11.46
C SER A 73 13.03 -6.94 11.93
N HIS A 74 12.01 -6.22 11.44
CA HIS A 74 11.80 -4.78 11.66
C HIS A 74 10.90 -4.48 12.87
N SER A 75 10.19 -5.46 13.41
CA SER A 75 9.25 -5.27 14.52
C SER A 75 9.83 -5.48 15.92
N LYS A 76 11.15 -5.73 16.04
CA LYS A 76 11.82 -6.10 17.30
C LYS A 76 11.76 -5.08 18.43
N TYR A 77 11.47 -3.80 18.16
CA TYR A 77 11.56 -2.73 19.17
C TYR A 77 10.23 -2.06 19.54
N GLY A 78 9.10 -2.49 18.95
CA GLY A 78 7.76 -2.01 19.33
C GLY A 78 7.47 -0.52 19.08
N LYS A 79 8.43 0.22 18.49
CA LYS A 79 8.32 1.62 18.07
C LYS A 79 8.52 1.73 16.56
N ILE A 80 7.85 2.68 15.93
CA ILE A 80 7.93 2.91 14.49
C ILE A 80 8.62 4.25 14.24
N GLU A 81 9.95 4.20 14.14
CA GLU A 81 10.75 5.32 13.67
C GLU A 81 10.67 5.46 12.14
N ALA A 82 11.13 6.57 11.57
CA ALA A 82 11.06 6.82 10.11
C ALA A 82 11.70 5.70 9.27
N HIS A 83 12.78 5.09 9.77
CA HIS A 83 13.44 3.97 9.11
C HIS A 83 12.64 2.67 9.19
N GLU A 84 11.99 2.41 10.33
CA GLU A 84 11.10 1.25 10.50
C GLU A 84 9.81 1.41 9.70
N SER A 85 9.26 2.62 9.66
CA SER A 85 8.14 2.98 8.77
C SER A 85 8.50 2.71 7.30
N TRP A 86 9.66 3.18 6.83
CA TRP A 86 10.13 2.92 5.48
C TRP A 86 10.28 1.42 5.19
N ARG A 87 10.85 0.65 6.12
CA ARG A 87 10.99 -0.81 6.02
C ARG A 87 9.65 -1.55 5.93
N ILE A 88 8.69 -1.17 6.77
CA ILE A 88 7.34 -1.75 6.74
C ILE A 88 6.65 -1.40 5.42
N VAL A 89 6.73 -0.14 4.99
CA VAL A 89 6.13 0.30 3.72
C VAL A 89 6.81 -0.40 2.56
N SER A 90 8.15 -0.47 2.48
CA SER A 90 8.88 -1.04 1.34
C SER A 90 8.49 -2.48 1.06
N VAL A 91 8.19 -3.24 2.11
CA VAL A 91 7.72 -4.63 2.03
C VAL A 91 6.33 -4.72 1.37
N LEU A 92 5.42 -3.80 1.71
CA LEU A 92 4.02 -3.85 1.25
C LEU A 92 3.75 -2.92 0.07
N PHE A 93 4.70 -2.08 -0.32
CA PHE A 93 4.47 -0.90 -1.13
C PHE A 93 3.83 -1.23 -2.47
N THR A 94 4.45 -2.16 -3.19
CA THR A 94 3.97 -2.58 -4.51
C THR A 94 2.66 -3.37 -4.40
N SER A 95 2.55 -4.31 -3.47
CA SER A 95 1.37 -5.17 -3.31
C SER A 95 0.12 -4.39 -2.85
N LEU A 96 0.28 -3.42 -1.94
CA LEU A 96 -0.81 -2.53 -1.54
C LEU A 96 -1.22 -1.59 -2.68
N THR A 97 -0.23 -1.10 -3.45
CA THR A 97 -0.53 -0.28 -4.64
C THR A 97 -1.31 -1.08 -5.67
N GLN A 98 -0.92 -2.35 -5.91
CA GLN A 98 -1.67 -3.29 -6.76
C GLN A 98 -3.11 -3.44 -6.28
N ALA A 99 -3.29 -3.87 -5.03
CA ALA A 99 -4.62 -4.14 -4.50
C ALA A 99 -5.53 -2.90 -4.53
N THR A 100 -4.96 -1.73 -4.25
CA THR A 100 -5.67 -0.45 -4.30
C THR A 100 -6.08 -0.08 -5.72
N LEU A 101 -5.18 -0.19 -6.71
CA LEU A 101 -5.48 0.17 -8.09
C LEU A 101 -6.35 -0.86 -8.82
N TYR A 102 -6.37 -2.10 -8.36
CA TYR A 102 -7.24 -3.15 -8.90
C TYR A 102 -8.67 -3.07 -8.37
N ASN A 103 -8.92 -2.25 -7.34
CA ASN A 103 -10.27 -1.92 -6.92
C ASN A 103 -11.07 -1.35 -8.13
N PRO A 104 -12.28 -1.85 -8.44
CA PRO A 104 -13.03 -1.45 -9.63
C PRO A 104 -13.24 0.06 -9.77
N ILE A 105 -13.36 0.76 -8.64
CA ILE A 105 -13.58 2.21 -8.64
C ILE A 105 -12.30 2.94 -9.05
N MET A 106 -11.14 2.48 -8.58
CA MET A 106 -9.82 3.03 -8.93
C MET A 106 -9.39 2.66 -10.36
N ALA A 107 -9.84 1.52 -10.87
CA ALA A 107 -9.59 1.06 -12.24
C ALA A 107 -10.40 1.83 -13.31
N SER A 108 -11.43 2.58 -12.91
CA SER A 108 -12.30 3.32 -13.82
C SER A 108 -11.56 4.38 -14.64
N ASP A 109 -11.63 4.26 -15.98
CA ASP A 109 -11.01 5.23 -16.91
C ASP A 109 -11.59 6.64 -16.73
N ILE A 110 -12.86 6.76 -16.35
CA ILE A 110 -13.51 8.05 -16.12
C ILE A 110 -12.85 8.76 -14.94
N GLY A 111 -12.69 8.06 -13.81
CA GLY A 111 -12.04 8.60 -12.61
C GLY A 111 -10.58 9.01 -12.88
N ARG A 112 -9.87 8.18 -13.64
CA ARG A 112 -8.49 8.46 -14.09
C ARG A 112 -8.40 9.75 -14.91
N ARG A 113 -9.28 9.91 -15.91
CA ARG A 113 -9.32 11.11 -16.78
C ARG A 113 -9.68 12.36 -15.99
N ILE A 114 -10.68 12.31 -15.12
CA ILE A 114 -11.07 13.44 -14.24
C ILE A 114 -9.92 13.85 -13.32
N SER A 115 -9.18 12.87 -12.80
CA SER A 115 -8.02 13.12 -11.94
C SER A 115 -6.75 13.49 -12.73
N ARG A 116 -6.81 13.48 -14.07
CA ARG A 116 -5.69 13.71 -14.99
C ARG A 116 -4.48 12.83 -14.63
N VAL A 117 -4.75 11.58 -14.30
CA VAL A 117 -3.72 10.59 -13.97
C VAL A 117 -3.14 10.06 -15.28
N GLU A 118 -1.82 10.14 -15.37
CA GLU A 118 -1.04 9.66 -16.50
C GLU A 118 -1.19 8.13 -16.66
N ASP A 119 -1.08 7.65 -17.91
CA ASP A 119 -1.17 6.22 -18.26
C ASP A 119 0.15 5.47 -18.04
N LEU A 120 1.27 6.17 -17.86
CA LEU A 120 2.54 5.56 -17.46
C LEU A 120 3.26 6.48 -16.46
N ALA A 121 3.51 5.95 -15.27
CA ALA A 121 4.26 6.64 -14.23
C ALA A 121 5.26 5.71 -13.56
N HIS A 122 6.38 6.29 -13.12
CA HIS A 122 7.33 5.62 -12.24
C HIS A 122 7.14 6.11 -10.83
N VAL A 123 7.22 5.20 -9.85
CA VAL A 123 7.09 5.53 -8.44
C VAL A 123 8.29 4.99 -7.69
N TYR A 124 8.95 5.86 -6.95
CA TYR A 124 10.07 5.55 -6.08
C TYR A 124 9.66 5.77 -4.64
N LEU A 125 9.88 4.75 -3.80
CA LEU A 125 9.89 4.89 -2.35
C LEU A 125 11.30 5.33 -1.92
N ILE A 126 11.36 6.51 -1.32
CA ILE A 126 12.60 7.13 -0.85
C ILE A 126 12.81 6.75 0.61
N ALA A 127 14.01 6.24 0.92
CA ALA A 127 14.42 5.97 2.29
C ALA A 127 14.78 7.27 3.04
N PRO A 128 14.78 7.28 4.38
CA PRO A 128 15.14 8.47 5.16
C PRO A 128 16.51 9.09 4.84
N GLY A 129 17.46 8.29 4.31
CA GLY A 129 18.77 8.76 3.84
C GLY A 129 18.78 9.34 2.41
N GLY A 130 17.63 9.45 1.76
CA GLY A 130 17.49 10.02 0.41
C GLY A 130 17.77 9.05 -0.74
N HIS A 131 18.23 7.82 -0.46
CA HIS A 131 18.42 6.81 -1.49
C HIS A 131 17.09 6.17 -1.93
N GLU A 132 16.97 5.92 -3.22
CA GLU A 132 15.84 5.21 -3.82
C GLU A 132 15.94 3.72 -3.46
N ALA A 133 14.86 3.16 -2.90
CA ALA A 133 14.96 1.89 -2.20
C ALA A 133 14.02 0.82 -2.75
N THR A 134 12.83 1.22 -3.21
CA THR A 134 11.90 0.34 -3.91
C THR A 134 11.22 1.15 -5.00
N CYS A 135 11.08 0.57 -6.19
CA CYS A 135 10.42 1.24 -7.30
C CYS A 135 9.47 0.31 -8.04
N HIS A 136 8.45 0.90 -8.64
CA HIS A 136 7.54 0.20 -9.55
C HIS A 136 7.03 1.13 -10.64
N THR A 137 6.57 0.51 -11.72
CA THR A 137 5.91 1.16 -12.85
C THR A 137 4.42 0.99 -12.73
N LEU A 138 3.69 2.11 -12.78
CA LEU A 138 2.25 2.14 -12.97
C LEU A 138 1.97 2.29 -14.46
N ALA A 139 1.27 1.33 -15.06
CA ALA A 139 0.84 1.40 -16.44
C ALA A 139 -0.67 1.19 -16.54
N TYR A 140 -1.37 2.08 -17.23
CA TYR A 140 -2.79 1.95 -17.54
C TYR A 140 -2.96 1.49 -18.99
N LEU A 141 -3.26 0.20 -19.18
CA LEU A 141 -3.39 -0.42 -20.49
C LEU A 141 -4.73 -1.12 -20.61
N LYS A 142 -5.42 -0.95 -21.74
CA LYS A 142 -6.71 -1.63 -22.04
C LYS A 142 -7.74 -1.55 -20.89
N LYS A 143 -7.86 -0.37 -20.26
CA LYS A 143 -8.75 -0.09 -19.12
C LYS A 143 -8.39 -0.80 -17.81
N GLN A 144 -7.14 -1.23 -17.66
CA GLN A 144 -6.65 -1.90 -16.47
C GLN A 144 -5.34 -1.24 -16.00
N TRP A 145 -5.19 -1.15 -14.69
CA TRP A 145 -3.89 -0.85 -14.09
C TRP A 145 -3.03 -2.10 -14.12
N LEU A 146 -1.74 -1.90 -14.36
CA LEU A 146 -0.67 -2.84 -14.09
C LEU A 146 0.31 -2.13 -13.17
N VAL A 147 0.73 -2.83 -12.12
CA VAL A 147 1.78 -2.36 -11.21
C VAL A 147 2.90 -3.38 -11.30
N ILE A 148 4.03 -2.95 -11.85
CA ILE A 148 5.13 -3.84 -12.21
C ILE A 148 6.34 -3.45 -11.34
N PRO A 149 6.88 -4.35 -10.50
CA PRO A 149 8.11 -4.08 -9.76
C PRO A 149 9.25 -3.69 -10.72
N GLY A 150 9.93 -2.57 -10.46
CA GLY A 150 10.94 -2.01 -11.37
C GLY A 150 10.45 -0.91 -12.32
N LEU A 151 11.35 -0.39 -13.14
CA LEU A 151 11.13 0.77 -14.00
C LEU A 151 11.10 0.38 -15.47
N TYR A 152 9.97 0.59 -16.13
CA TYR A 152 9.77 0.20 -17.53
C TYR A 152 9.20 1.35 -18.35
N GLY A 153 9.71 1.50 -19.57
CA GLY A 153 9.28 2.54 -20.51
C GLY A 153 9.66 3.96 -20.11
N LYS A 154 9.09 4.94 -20.83
CA LYS A 154 9.28 6.37 -20.55
C LYS A 154 8.07 6.92 -19.80
N PRO A 155 8.22 7.34 -18.53
CA PRO A 155 7.09 7.82 -17.74
C PRO A 155 6.66 9.21 -18.19
N LYS A 156 5.36 9.49 -18.12
CA LYS A 156 4.82 10.86 -18.21
C LYS A 156 4.90 11.58 -16.87
N ARG A 157 5.10 10.83 -15.79
CA ARG A 157 5.28 11.37 -14.44
C ARG A 157 6.16 10.45 -13.60
N THR A 158 7.03 11.04 -12.81
CA THR A 158 7.86 10.33 -11.84
C THR A 158 7.54 10.81 -10.43
N PHE A 159 7.07 9.90 -9.59
CA PHE A 159 6.82 10.11 -8.17
C PHE A 159 8.05 9.72 -7.35
N ARG A 160 8.40 10.55 -6.38
CA ARG A 160 9.38 10.26 -5.34
C ARG A 160 8.69 10.52 -4.01
N ILE A 161 8.33 9.45 -3.31
CA ILE A 161 7.54 9.54 -2.08
C ILE A 161 8.27 8.89 -0.92
N THR A 162 8.14 9.49 0.26
CA THR A 162 8.56 8.91 1.53
C THR A 162 7.54 7.88 2.03
N ALA A 163 7.89 7.13 3.08
CA ALA A 163 6.97 6.23 3.76
C ALA A 163 5.73 6.96 4.27
N GLU A 164 5.90 8.13 4.87
CA GLU A 164 4.82 8.97 5.40
C GLU A 164 3.85 9.40 4.30
N GLU A 165 4.37 9.86 3.15
CA GLU A 165 3.54 10.26 2.01
C GLU A 165 2.81 9.07 1.38
N SER A 166 3.44 7.90 1.34
CA SER A 166 2.81 6.66 0.90
C SER A 166 1.66 6.25 1.82
N ILE A 167 1.87 6.29 3.13
CA ILE A 167 0.84 5.97 4.14
C ILE A 167 -0.32 6.96 4.05
N GLU A 168 -0.04 8.26 3.93
CA GLU A 168 -1.07 9.29 3.82
C GLU A 168 -1.91 9.12 2.54
N TYR A 169 -1.26 8.81 1.41
CA TYR A 169 -1.96 8.44 0.19
C TYR A 169 -2.87 7.24 0.41
N GLN A 170 -2.35 6.16 1.00
CA GLN A 170 -3.09 4.95 1.23
C GLN A 170 -4.30 5.18 2.14
N ARG A 171 -4.14 5.94 3.23
CA ARG A 171 -5.24 6.28 4.14
C ARG A 171 -6.37 7.03 3.45
N ARG A 172 -6.02 7.99 2.60
CA ARG A 172 -7.01 8.78 1.87
C ARG A 172 -7.68 7.99 0.76
N ALA A 173 -6.92 7.16 0.05
CA ALA A 173 -7.45 6.25 -0.96
C ALA A 173 -8.43 5.26 -0.33
N PHE A 174 -8.01 4.61 0.76
CA PHE A 174 -8.84 3.65 1.50
C PHE A 174 -10.14 4.30 2.02
N ARG A 175 -10.06 5.50 2.61
CA ARG A 175 -11.26 6.23 3.06
C ARG A 175 -12.23 6.52 1.91
N ALA A 176 -11.73 6.93 0.74
CA ALA A 176 -12.56 7.18 -0.43
C ALA A 176 -13.21 5.90 -0.98
N ILE A 177 -12.44 4.80 -1.05
CA ILE A 177 -12.94 3.48 -1.44
C ILE A 177 -14.03 3.00 -0.47
N LYS A 178 -13.76 3.04 0.84
CA LYS A 178 -14.67 2.53 1.87
C LYS A 178 -15.99 3.29 1.92
N LYS A 179 -15.94 4.63 1.83
CA LYS A 179 -17.17 5.45 1.85
C LYS A 179 -17.89 5.49 0.51
N ASN A 180 -17.17 5.26 -0.58
CA ASN A 180 -17.64 5.24 -1.96
C ASN A 180 -18.74 6.27 -2.29
N SER A 181 -18.51 7.54 -1.96
CA SER A 181 -19.46 8.62 -2.23
C SER A 181 -18.83 9.69 -3.08
N PHE A 182 -19.64 10.38 -3.90
CA PHE A 182 -19.19 11.44 -4.79
C PHE A 182 -18.37 12.51 -4.03
N ASN A 183 -18.85 12.94 -2.86
CA ASN A 183 -18.20 13.96 -2.05
C ASN A 183 -16.81 13.52 -1.58
N GLU A 184 -16.65 12.26 -1.18
CA GLU A 184 -15.35 11.73 -0.72
C GLU A 184 -14.39 11.53 -1.90
N TRP A 185 -14.88 11.07 -3.06
CA TRP A 185 -14.08 10.99 -4.29
C TRP A 185 -13.61 12.36 -4.77
N TRP A 186 -14.46 13.38 -4.67
CA TRP A 186 -14.09 14.74 -5.01
C TRP A 186 -13.04 15.32 -4.05
N ARG A 187 -13.19 15.07 -2.74
CA ARG A 187 -12.16 15.43 -1.73
C ARG A 187 -10.84 14.75 -2.01
N PHE A 188 -10.86 13.44 -2.28
CA PHE A 188 -9.67 12.67 -2.62
C PHE A 188 -9.00 13.20 -3.89
N SER A 189 -9.76 13.40 -4.98
CA SER A 189 -9.22 13.91 -6.25
C SER A 189 -8.59 15.29 -6.11
N ARG A 190 -9.23 16.21 -5.35
CA ARG A 190 -8.64 17.53 -5.09
C ARG A 190 -7.33 17.42 -4.31
N TRP A 191 -7.34 16.65 -3.22
CA TRP A 191 -6.14 16.45 -2.42
C TRP A 191 -5.02 15.83 -3.25
N TYR A 192 -5.30 14.74 -3.96
CA TYR A 192 -4.35 14.04 -4.82
C TYR A 192 -3.72 14.96 -5.86
N LYS A 193 -4.52 15.83 -6.50
CA LYS A 193 -4.02 16.81 -7.47
C LYS A 193 -3.05 17.82 -6.87
N SER A 194 -3.21 18.16 -5.59
CA SER A 194 -2.28 19.04 -4.87
C SER A 194 -1.05 18.27 -4.43
N TRP A 195 -1.25 17.15 -3.73
CA TRP A 195 -0.21 16.28 -3.21
C TRP A 195 0.75 15.79 -4.29
N ARG A 196 0.24 15.30 -5.44
CA ARG A 196 1.11 14.83 -6.52
C ARG A 196 2.05 15.92 -7.05
N LYS A 197 1.72 17.21 -6.91
CA LYS A 197 2.64 18.29 -7.34
C LYS A 197 3.83 18.45 -6.40
N THR A 198 3.71 18.05 -5.14
CA THR A 198 4.80 18.14 -4.16
C THR A 198 5.73 16.95 -4.27
N VAL A 199 5.21 15.78 -4.66
CA VAL A 199 5.95 14.52 -4.67
C VAL A 199 6.30 13.99 -6.07
N SER A 200 6.03 14.74 -7.14
CA SER A 200 6.29 14.23 -8.48
C SER A 200 6.61 15.31 -9.51
N VAL A 201 7.36 14.88 -10.53
CA VAL A 201 7.70 15.68 -11.72
C VAL A 201 6.92 15.13 -12.90
N LYS A 202 6.34 16.03 -13.71
CA LYS A 202 5.67 15.69 -14.97
C LYS A 202 6.66 15.90 -16.12
N HIS A 203 6.64 14.97 -17.09
CA HIS A 203 7.46 14.99 -18.31
C HIS A 203 6.63 15.30 -19.55
#